data_AF-A0A1A8V7P3-F1
#
_entry.id   AF-A0A1A8V7P3-F1
#
_cell.length_a   1.000
_cell.length_b   1.000
_cell.length_c   1.000
_cell.angle_alpha   90.00
_cell.angle_beta   90.00
_cell.angle_gamma   90.00
#
_symmetry.space_group_name_H-M   'P 1'
#
loop_
_entity.id
_entity.type
_entity.pdbx_description
1 polymer ?
#
loop_
_entity_poly.entity_id
_entity_poly.type
_entity_poly.pdbx_seq_one_letter_code
_entity_poly.pdbx_strand_id
1 'polypeptide(L)'
;NLTEGSETVAVPVVTIPPATVNPPRIKTQDPPLTKTEIEKMVKDIVQKHQEQQQQQPAKKRTRNCVACGQPKSRFRGDGSSVHFFYQSGEVKYF
;
A
#
# COMPACT_ATOMS: atom_id res chain seq x y z
N ASN A 1 6.06 -13.01 -68.45
CA ASN A 1 7.36 -12.88 -67.77
C ASN A 1 7.11 -12.38 -66.36
N LEU A 2 6.95 -13.31 -65.42
CA LEU A 2 6.86 -13.02 -63.99
C LEU A 2 8.29 -12.84 -63.47
N THR A 3 8.51 -11.79 -62.68
CA THR A 3 9.83 -11.39 -62.18
C THR A 3 10.32 -12.41 -61.15
N GLU A 4 11.08 -13.39 -61.60
CA GLU A 4 11.84 -14.31 -60.77
C GLU A 4 13.14 -13.60 -60.37
N GLY A 5 13.28 -13.25 -59.08
CA GLY A 5 14.54 -12.69 -58.60
C GLY A 5 14.40 -11.78 -57.39
N SER A 6 13.84 -12.28 -56.30
CA SER A 6 14.06 -11.62 -55.00
C SER A 6 15.39 -12.11 -54.45
N GLU A 7 16.43 -11.27 -54.55
CA GLU A 7 17.74 -11.55 -53.96
C GLU A 7 17.59 -11.63 -52.43
N THR A 8 17.90 -12.79 -51.86
CA THR A 8 17.94 -12.97 -50.41
C THR A 8 19.32 -12.57 -49.91
N VAL A 9 19.40 -11.43 -49.23
CA VAL A 9 20.65 -10.99 -48.59
C VAL A 9 20.81 -11.74 -47.27
N ALA A 10 21.83 -12.60 -47.18
CA ALA A 10 22.20 -13.26 -45.94
C ALA A 10 22.90 -12.27 -45.01
N VAL A 11 22.23 -11.89 -43.92
CA VAL A 11 22.81 -11.02 -42.89
C VAL A 11 23.67 -11.87 -41.94
N PRO A 12 24.94 -11.49 -41.69
CA PRO A 12 25.77 -12.21 -40.75
C PRO A 12 25.19 -12.14 -39.34
N VAL A 13 24.98 -13.30 -38.72
CA VAL A 13 24.55 -13.41 -37.33
C VAL A 13 25.75 -13.17 -36.43
N VAL A 14 25.77 -12.03 -35.74
CA VAL A 14 26.82 -11.70 -34.78
C VAL A 14 26.41 -12.22 -33.41
N THR A 15 27.13 -13.21 -32.91
CA THR A 15 26.98 -13.69 -31.52
C THR A 15 27.59 -12.66 -30.58
N ILE A 16 26.75 -11.98 -29.81
CA ILE A 16 27.20 -11.02 -28.79
C ILE A 16 27.60 -11.80 -27.54
N PRO A 17 28.78 -11.55 -26.96
CA PRO A 17 29.17 -12.19 -25.71
C PRO A 17 28.21 -11.78 -24.58
N PRO A 18 27.91 -12.69 -23.64
CA PRO A 18 27.03 -12.39 -22.51
C PRO A 18 27.62 -11.25 -21.67
N ALA A 19 26.78 -10.26 -21.38
CA ALA A 19 27.18 -9.13 -20.54
C ALA A 19 27.52 -9.62 -19.13
N THR A 20 28.63 -9.14 -18.58
CA THR A 20 28.99 -9.39 -17.19
C THR A 20 28.09 -8.54 -16.30
N VAL A 21 26.97 -9.12 -15.84
CA VAL A 21 26.10 -8.47 -14.86
C VAL A 21 26.79 -8.56 -13.51
N ASN A 22 27.19 -7.41 -12.95
CA ASN A 22 27.65 -7.31 -11.57
C ASN A 22 26.44 -6.88 -10.72
N PRO A 23 25.65 -7.83 -10.19
CA PRO A 23 24.47 -7.48 -9.40
C PRO A 23 24.89 -6.68 -8.17
N PRO A 24 24.06 -5.71 -7.73
CA PRO A 24 24.32 -4.99 -6.49
C PRO A 24 24.50 -6.02 -5.36
N ARG A 25 25.59 -5.86 -4.58
CA ARG A 25 25.88 -6.73 -3.45
C ARG A 25 24.70 -6.63 -2.46
N ILE A 26 23.89 -7.68 -2.39
CA ILE A 26 22.80 -7.77 -1.41
C ILE A 26 23.48 -7.68 -0.04
N LYS A 27 23.14 -6.62 0.72
CA LYS A 27 23.61 -6.48 2.09
C LYS A 27 23.17 -7.73 2.85
N THR A 28 24.09 -8.36 3.56
CA THR A 28 23.83 -9.52 4.39
C THR A 28 22.61 -9.21 5.25
N GLN A 29 21.59 -10.06 5.15
CA GLN A 29 20.38 -9.94 5.96
C GLN A 29 20.78 -9.90 7.43
N ASP A 30 20.24 -8.93 8.17
CA ASP A 30 20.51 -8.80 9.61
C ASP A 30 20.24 -10.15 10.30
N PRO A 31 21.03 -10.50 11.33
CA PRO A 31 20.85 -11.74 12.04
C PRO A 31 19.41 -11.85 12.58
N PRO A 32 18.81 -13.05 12.57
CA PRO A 32 17.48 -13.24 13.10
C PRO A 32 17.44 -12.84 14.58
N LEU A 33 16.35 -12.17 14.98
CA LEU A 33 16.12 -11.77 16.36
C LEU A 33 16.22 -12.97 17.30
N THR A 34 16.94 -12.78 18.40
CA THR A 34 17.05 -13.76 19.46
C THR A 34 15.75 -13.83 20.28
N LYS A 35 15.50 -14.97 20.92
CA LYS A 35 14.31 -15.17 21.77
C LYS A 35 14.20 -14.11 22.87
N THR A 36 15.33 -13.70 23.45
CA THR A 36 15.40 -12.67 24.50
C THR A 36 15.02 -11.28 23.99
N GLU A 37 15.42 -10.92 22.77
CA GLU A 37 15.02 -9.66 22.13
C GLU A 37 13.52 -9.64 21.84
N ILE A 38 12.96 -10.77 21.41
CA ILE A 38 11.53 -10.92 21.19
C ILE A 38 10.76 -10.79 22.50
N GLU A 39 11.20 -11.47 23.57
CA GLU A 39 10.59 -11.36 24.89
C GLU A 39 10.62 -9.93 25.44
N LYS A 40 11.73 -9.21 25.24
CA LYS A 40 11.84 -7.79 25.60
C LYS A 40 10.85 -6.94 24.83
N MET A 41 10.75 -7.11 23.51
CA MET A 41 9.79 -6.36 22.69
C MET A 41 8.34 -6.61 23.13
N VAL A 42 7.99 -7.87 23.43
CA VAL A 42 6.64 -8.20 23.91
C VAL A 42 6.35 -7.51 25.25
N LYS A 43 7.30 -7.55 26.20
CA LYS A 43 7.17 -6.85 27.49
C LYS A 43 6.97 -5.34 27.29
N ASP A 44 7.77 -4.72 26.43
CA ASP A 44 7.67 -3.28 26.14
C ASP A 44 6.33 -2.91 25.50
N ILE A 45 5.80 -3.75 24.60
CA ILE A 45 4.49 -3.55 23.97
C ILE A 45 3.36 -3.66 24.99
N VAL A 46 3.40 -4.67 25.86
CA VAL A 46 2.38 -4.87 26.91
C VAL A 46 2.39 -3.71 27.89
N GLN A 47 3.57 -3.26 28.31
CA GLN A 47 3.73 -2.10 29.19
C GLN A 47 3.11 -0.83 28.57
N LYS A 48 3.45 -0.53 27.30
CA LYS A 48 2.89 0.63 26.59
C LYS A 48 1.37 0.55 26.42
N HIS A 49 0.81 -0.63 26.19
CA HIS A 49 -0.64 -0.79 26.10
C HIS A 49 -1.33 -0.55 27.45
N GLN A 50 -0.73 -0.97 28.57
CA GLN A 50 -1.28 -0.69 29.90
C GLN A 50 -1.25 0.82 30.21
N GLU A 51 -0.16 1.50 29.87
CA GLU A 51 -0.03 2.95 30.04
C GLU A 51 -1.03 3.73 29.17
N GLN A 52 -1.26 3.30 27.92
CA GLN A 52 -2.25 3.91 27.03
C GLN A 52 -3.70 3.67 27.47
N GLN A 53 -4.01 2.57 28.17
CA GLN A 53 -5.37 2.33 28.67
C GLN A 53 -5.73 3.18 29.90
N GLN A 54 -4.74 3.59 30.70
CA GLN A 54 -4.97 4.46 31.87
C GLN A 54 -5.11 5.93 31.49
N GLN A 55 -4.56 6.35 30.35
CA GLN A 55 -4.84 7.67 29.80
C GLN A 55 -6.21 7.66 29.13
N GLN A 56 -7.08 8.59 29.57
CA GLN A 56 -8.47 8.76 29.11
C GLN A 56 -8.64 8.44 27.62
N PRO A 57 -9.75 7.79 27.20
CA PRO A 57 -9.95 7.40 25.81
C PRO A 57 -9.74 8.62 24.92
N ALA A 58 -8.62 8.60 24.19
CA ALA A 58 -8.24 9.69 23.29
C ALA A 58 -9.46 9.96 22.41
N LYS A 59 -10.03 11.16 22.54
CA LYS A 59 -11.25 11.56 21.83
C LYS A 59 -11.03 11.22 20.36
N LYS A 60 -11.69 10.16 19.88
CA LYS A 60 -11.52 9.67 18.50
C LYS A 60 -11.85 10.83 17.57
N ARG A 61 -10.83 11.48 17.00
CA ARG A 61 -11.01 12.58 16.07
C ARG A 61 -11.62 11.99 14.81
N THR A 62 -12.84 12.40 14.51
CA THR A 62 -13.52 12.04 13.28
C THR A 62 -12.74 12.63 12.11
N ARG A 63 -12.23 11.78 11.20
CA ARG A 63 -11.57 12.25 9.97
C ARG A 63 -12.61 12.86 9.03
N ASN A 64 -12.22 13.85 8.24
CA ASN A 64 -13.09 14.43 7.24
C ASN A 64 -13.03 13.61 5.93
N CYS A 65 -14.12 13.62 5.17
CA CYS A 65 -14.17 13.06 3.83
C CYS A 65 -13.30 13.89 2.89
N VAL A 66 -12.48 13.23 2.07
CA VAL A 66 -11.56 13.91 1.15
C VAL A 66 -12.31 14.58 0.00
N ALA A 67 -13.48 14.05 -0.38
CA ALA A 67 -14.26 14.57 -1.50
C ALA A 67 -15.11 15.80 -1.13
N CYS A 68 -15.74 15.81 0.05
CA CYS A 68 -16.68 16.88 0.44
C CYS A 68 -16.27 17.66 1.70
N GLY A 69 -15.20 17.27 2.38
CA GLY A 69 -14.71 17.94 3.60
C GLY A 69 -15.57 17.74 4.85
N GLN A 70 -16.76 17.12 4.74
CA GLN A 70 -17.62 16.86 5.89
C GLN A 70 -17.02 15.78 6.83
N PRO A 71 -17.26 15.86 8.15
CA PRO A 71 -16.83 14.82 9.07
C PRO A 71 -17.44 13.48 8.67
N LYS A 72 -16.61 12.43 8.64
CA LYS A 72 -17.08 11.07 8.34
C LYS A 72 -18.07 10.60 9.38
N SER A 73 -19.03 9.79 8.96
CA SER A 73 -19.96 9.18 9.90
C SER A 73 -19.22 8.33 10.94
N ARG A 74 -19.72 8.33 12.17
CA ARG A 74 -19.26 7.39 13.21
C ARG A 74 -19.90 6.01 13.07
N PHE A 75 -20.78 5.81 12.09
CA PHE A 75 -21.49 4.55 11.86
C PHE A 75 -20.49 3.40 11.71
N ARG A 76 -20.64 2.37 12.55
CA ARG A 76 -19.73 1.21 12.72
C ARG A 76 -18.27 1.50 13.11
N GLY A 77 -17.90 2.77 13.32
CA GLY A 77 -16.58 3.15 13.84
C GLY A 77 -15.38 2.81 12.94
N ASP A 78 -15.63 2.42 11.69
CA ASP A 78 -14.64 1.99 10.68
C ASP A 78 -14.05 3.15 9.88
N GLY A 79 -14.53 4.38 10.10
CA GLY A 79 -14.14 5.54 9.29
C GLY A 79 -14.74 5.49 7.88
N SER A 80 -15.90 4.85 7.74
CA SER A 80 -16.71 4.84 6.53
C SER A 80 -16.93 6.25 5.99
N SER A 81 -16.78 6.40 4.67
CA SER A 81 -17.07 7.63 3.94
C SER A 81 -18.54 7.74 3.54
N VAL A 82 -19.39 6.85 4.06
CA VAL A 82 -20.84 6.91 3.82
C VAL A 82 -21.39 8.13 4.53
N HIS A 83 -21.86 9.07 3.73
CA HIS A 83 -22.62 10.22 4.19
C HIS A 83 -24.11 9.87 4.13
N PHE A 84 -24.81 10.02 5.26
CA PHE A 84 -26.27 9.96 5.27
C PHE A 84 -26.78 11.31 4.77
N PHE A 85 -27.18 11.37 3.49
CA PHE A 85 -27.89 12.52 2.96
C PHE A 85 -29.35 12.40 3.37
N TYR A 86 -29.75 13.11 4.42
CA TYR A 86 -31.17 13.36 4.64
C TYR A 86 -31.60 14.37 3.58
N GLN A 87 -32.33 13.92 2.56
CA GLN A 87 -33.00 14.81 1.62
C GLN A 87 -34.15 15.51 2.37
N SER A 88 -33.83 16.59 3.08
CA SER A 88 -34.83 17.49 3.64
C SER A 88 -35.32 18.42 2.53
N GLY A 89 -36.18 17.90 1.67
CA GLY A 89 -36.81 18.66 0.60
C GLY A 89 -38.03 17.93 0.09
N GLU A 90 -39.16 18.63 0.02
CA GLU A 90 -40.40 18.12 -0.54
C GLU A 90 -40.14 17.66 -1.99
N VAL A 91 -40.28 16.35 -2.24
CA VAL A 91 -40.15 15.78 -3.58
C VAL A 91 -41.35 16.22 -4.39
N LYS A 92 -41.18 17.25 -5.22
CA LYS A 92 -42.19 17.67 -6.19
C LYS A 92 -42.08 16.80 -7.43
N TYR A 93 -43.16 16.08 -7.72
CA TYR A 93 -43.36 15.41 -9.01
C TYR A 93 -43.98 16.44 -9.97
N PHE A 94 -43.42 16.55 -11.17
CA PHE A 94 -44.00 17.28 -12.30
C PHE A 94 -44.92 16.36 -13.10
#